data_AF-A0A8J4UQW4-F1
#
_entry.id   AF-A0A8J4UQW4-F1
#
_cell.length_a   1.000
_cell.length_b   1.000
_cell.length_c   1.000
_cell.angle_alpha   90.00
_cell.angle_beta   90.00
_cell.angle_gamma   90.00
#
_symmetry.space_group_name_H-M   'P 1'
#
loop_
_entity.id
_entity.type
_entity.pdbx_description
1 polymer ?
#
loop_
_entity_poly.entity_id
_entity_poly.type
_entity_poly.pdbx_seq_one_letter_code
_entity_poly.pdbx_strand_id
1 'polypeptide(L)'
;MTYEEFCGDNATERMESVVKALEEVLTAALPQGCITVGVYEAAKSLNIDPDNVVLCLLATDEEDVQDVALQIHFTLIQAFCCENEINILRVSNMRWLAEILDGVKPMGGEPVDLHCVLVT
;
A
#
# COMPACT_ATOMS: atom_id res chain seq x y z
N MET A 1 36.13 30.98 -5.60
CA MET A 1 34.85 30.41 -6.04
C MET A 1 34.88 28.93 -5.73
N THR A 2 34.54 28.58 -4.50
CA THR A 2 34.32 27.19 -4.08
C THR A 2 32.86 26.88 -4.39
N TYR A 3 32.63 26.01 -5.35
CA TYR A 3 31.30 25.46 -5.63
C TYR A 3 31.12 24.29 -4.66
N GLU A 4 30.33 24.48 -3.62
CA GLU A 4 29.86 23.38 -2.77
C GLU A 4 28.56 22.83 -3.38
N GLU A 5 28.62 21.57 -3.82
CA GLU A 5 27.47 20.82 -4.34
C GLU A 5 26.52 20.47 -3.18
N PHE A 6 25.39 21.18 -3.09
CA PHE A 6 24.28 20.85 -2.18
C PHE A 6 23.29 19.95 -2.92
N CYS A 7 23.58 18.65 -3.02
CA CYS A 7 22.70 17.69 -3.70
C CYS A 7 22.44 16.41 -2.87
N GLY A 8 22.48 16.52 -1.54
CA GLY A 8 22.33 15.38 -0.63
C GLY A 8 21.04 15.32 0.21
N ASP A 9 20.46 16.46 0.61
CA ASP A 9 19.39 16.52 1.64
C ASP A 9 17.96 16.34 1.08
N ASN A 10 17.77 16.63 -0.20
CA ASN A 10 16.44 16.83 -0.77
C ASN A 10 15.63 15.52 -0.90
N ALA A 11 16.30 14.37 -0.97
CA ALA A 11 15.67 13.08 -1.26
C ALA A 11 14.96 12.49 -0.03
N THR A 12 15.57 12.65 1.14
CA THR A 12 15.02 12.22 2.43
C THR A 12 13.80 13.07 2.80
N GLU A 13 13.89 14.40 2.69
CA GLU A 13 12.75 15.30 2.96
C GLU A 13 11.57 15.02 2.01
N ARG A 14 11.85 14.73 0.73
CA ARG A 14 10.81 14.33 -0.23
C ARG A 14 10.18 13.00 0.12
N MET A 15 10.96 12.00 0.54
CA MET A 15 10.40 10.71 0.92
C MET A 15 9.52 10.82 2.17
N GLU A 16 9.93 11.61 3.17
CA GLU A 16 9.10 11.90 4.35
C GLU A 16 7.76 12.55 3.97
N SER A 17 7.78 13.48 3.00
CA SER A 17 6.54 14.09 2.49
C SER A 17 5.59 13.09 1.83
N VAL A 18 6.12 12.07 1.13
CA VAL A 18 5.32 11.00 0.52
C VAL A 18 4.68 10.12 1.58
N VAL A 19 5.44 9.72 2.60
CA VAL A 19 4.92 8.92 3.73
C VAL A 19 3.79 9.66 4.43
N LYS A 20 3.99 10.96 4.71
CA LYS A 20 2.96 11.77 5.36
C LYS A 20 1.71 11.93 4.51
N ALA A 21 1.86 12.18 3.20
CA ALA A 21 0.72 12.27 2.30
C ALA A 21 -0.05 10.95 2.21
N LEU A 22 0.66 9.82 2.22
CA LEU A 22 0.06 8.50 2.23
C LEU A 22 -0.73 8.24 3.51
N GLU A 23 -0.17 8.62 4.67
CA GLU A 23 -0.85 8.56 5.97
C GLU A 23 -2.15 9.38 5.98
N GLU A 24 -2.10 10.61 5.46
CA GLU A 24 -3.27 11.49 5.38
C GLU A 24 -4.36 10.91 4.48
N VAL A 25 -3.98 10.34 3.33
CA VAL A 25 -4.93 9.68 2.41
C VAL A 25 -5.59 8.47 3.05
N LEU A 26 -4.80 7.57 3.66
CA LEU A 26 -5.33 6.38 4.31
C LEU A 26 -6.24 6.73 5.49
N THR A 27 -5.82 7.70 6.32
CA THR A 27 -6.62 8.17 7.47
C THR A 27 -7.93 8.82 7.03
N ALA A 28 -7.93 9.55 5.91
CA ALA A 28 -9.13 10.17 5.37
C ALA A 28 -10.06 9.18 4.66
N ALA A 29 -9.53 8.15 4.01
CA ALA A 29 -10.31 7.14 3.29
C ALA A 29 -10.92 6.08 4.21
N LEU A 30 -10.30 5.80 5.37
CA LEU A 30 -10.81 4.87 6.39
C LEU A 30 -12.27 5.12 6.79
N PRO A 31 -12.67 6.32 7.27
CA PRO A 31 -14.04 6.57 7.72
C PRO A 31 -15.04 6.64 6.56
N GLN A 32 -14.58 6.85 5.33
CA GLN A 32 -15.44 6.88 4.15
C GLN A 32 -15.79 5.49 3.65
N GLY A 33 -15.09 4.44 4.12
CA GLY A 33 -15.30 3.06 3.69
C GLY A 33 -14.77 2.79 2.29
N CYS A 34 -13.87 3.63 1.78
CA CYS A 34 -13.28 3.53 0.44
C CYS A 34 -11.96 2.73 0.44
N ILE A 35 -11.75 1.88 1.45
CA ILE A 35 -10.54 1.08 1.60
C ILE A 35 -10.89 -0.39 1.62
N THR A 36 -10.18 -1.17 0.81
CA THR A 36 -10.19 -2.63 0.85
C THR A 36 -8.86 -3.10 1.39
N VAL A 37 -8.87 -4.02 2.35
CA VAL A 37 -7.68 -4.54 3.02
C VAL A 37 -7.64 -6.07 2.82
N GLY A 38 -6.47 -6.59 2.47
CA GLY A 38 -6.25 -8.01 2.19
C GLY A 38 -5.95 -8.27 0.72
N VAL A 39 -5.05 -9.22 0.45
CA VAL A 39 -4.63 -9.61 -0.91
C VAL A 39 -5.80 -10.22 -1.69
N TYR A 40 -6.60 -11.04 -1.02
CA TYR A 40 -7.72 -11.72 -1.66
C TYR A 40 -8.88 -10.77 -1.96
N GLU A 41 -9.24 -9.92 -0.99
CA GLU A 41 -10.26 -8.89 -1.11
C GLU A 41 -9.87 -7.85 -2.17
N ALA A 42 -8.59 -7.47 -2.22
CA ALA A 42 -8.04 -6.59 -3.24
C ALA A 42 -8.16 -7.22 -4.63
N ALA A 43 -7.67 -8.45 -4.81
CA ALA A 43 -7.76 -9.16 -6.09
C ALA A 43 -9.21 -9.32 -6.56
N LYS A 44 -10.14 -9.59 -5.64
CA LYS A 44 -11.57 -9.67 -5.94
C LYS A 44 -12.13 -8.32 -6.40
N SER A 45 -11.78 -7.23 -5.72
CA SER A 45 -12.28 -5.89 -6.05
C SER A 45 -11.74 -5.42 -7.40
N LEU A 46 -10.45 -5.63 -7.66
CA LEU A 46 -9.81 -5.38 -8.96
C LEU A 46 -10.46 -6.16 -10.10
N ASN A 47 -10.90 -7.40 -9.85
CA ASN A 47 -11.57 -8.21 -10.86
C ASN A 47 -13.05 -7.83 -11.09
N ILE A 48 -13.67 -7.09 -10.17
CA ILE A 48 -15.06 -6.63 -10.29
C ILE A 48 -15.12 -5.26 -10.95
N ASP A 49 -14.35 -4.30 -10.45
CA ASP A 49 -14.39 -2.90 -10.88
C ASP A 49 -13.03 -2.22 -10.69
N PRO A 50 -12.09 -2.43 -11.63
CA PRO A 50 -10.76 -1.83 -11.55
C PRO A 50 -10.77 -0.32 -11.79
N ASP A 51 -11.76 0.20 -12.52
CA ASP A 51 -11.87 1.62 -12.88
C ASP A 51 -12.10 2.52 -11.66
N ASN A 52 -12.67 1.97 -10.59
CA ASN A 52 -12.91 2.70 -9.35
C ASN A 52 -11.71 2.65 -8.38
N VAL A 53 -10.64 1.90 -8.69
CA VAL A 53 -9.46 1.79 -7.82
C VAL A 53 -8.44 2.87 -8.21
N VAL A 54 -8.10 3.76 -7.27
CA VAL A 54 -7.17 4.87 -7.54
C VAL A 54 -5.74 4.60 -7.07
N LEU A 55 -5.57 3.76 -6.05
CA LEU A 55 -4.28 3.44 -5.45
C LEU A 55 -4.26 2.00 -4.92
N CYS A 56 -3.19 1.28 -5.22
CA CYS A 56 -2.87 -0.03 -4.69
C CYS A 56 -1.59 0.05 -3.86
N LEU A 57 -1.64 -0.43 -2.62
CA LEU A 57 -0.50 -0.56 -1.73
C LEU A 57 -0.18 -2.03 -1.52
N LEU A 58 1.08 -2.40 -1.69
CA LEU A 58 1.60 -3.72 -1.36
C LEU A 58 2.56 -3.60 -0.18
N ALA A 59 2.28 -4.31 0.91
CA ALA A 59 3.09 -4.30 2.12
C ALA A 59 3.77 -5.66 2.31
N THR A 60 5.08 -5.65 2.48
CA THR A 60 5.89 -6.88 2.62
C THR A 60 7.03 -6.65 3.58
N ASP A 61 7.17 -7.55 4.56
CA ASP A 61 8.32 -7.61 5.45
C ASP A 61 9.32 -8.65 4.94
N GLU A 62 10.49 -8.75 5.57
CA GLU A 62 11.55 -9.67 5.15
C GLU A 62 11.15 -11.15 5.28
N GLU A 63 10.24 -11.47 6.21
CA GLU A 63 9.73 -12.82 6.45
C GLU A 63 8.83 -13.29 5.28
N ASP A 64 8.06 -12.39 4.68
CA ASP A 64 7.11 -12.67 3.58
C ASP A 64 7.79 -12.93 2.24
N VAL A 65 9.07 -12.58 2.11
CA VAL A 65 9.86 -12.86 0.91
C VAL A 65 10.02 -14.37 0.70
N GLN A 66 9.89 -15.18 1.77
CA GLN A 66 9.95 -16.63 1.69
C GLN A 66 8.62 -17.27 1.27
N ASP A 67 7.50 -16.55 1.36
CA ASP A 67 6.19 -17.06 0.96
C ASP A 67 6.00 -16.94 -0.56
N VAL A 68 6.27 -18.04 -1.26
CA VAL A 68 6.12 -18.12 -2.72
C VAL A 68 4.68 -17.83 -3.17
N ALA A 69 3.67 -18.25 -2.40
CA ALA A 69 2.28 -18.03 -2.76
C ALA A 69 1.93 -16.54 -2.70
N LEU A 70 2.37 -15.85 -1.64
CA LEU A 70 2.18 -14.41 -1.49
C LEU A 70 2.91 -13.63 -2.59
N GLN A 71 4.16 -14.00 -2.91
CA GLN A 71 4.93 -13.37 -4.00
C GLN A 71 4.26 -13.54 -5.37
N ILE A 72 3.62 -14.69 -5.62
CA ILE A 72 2.82 -14.89 -6.84
C ILE A 72 1.64 -13.92 -6.87
N HIS A 73 0.89 -13.77 -5.76
CA HIS A 73 -0.24 -12.85 -5.72
C HIS A 73 0.19 -11.39 -5.92
N PHE A 74 1.29 -10.96 -5.30
CA PHE A 74 1.84 -9.63 -5.53
C PHE A 74 2.22 -9.41 -6.99
N THR A 75 2.85 -10.40 -7.62
CA THR A 75 3.22 -10.31 -9.04
C THR A 75 1.97 -10.19 -9.92
N LEU A 76 0.92 -10.96 -9.63
CA LEU A 76 -0.34 -10.92 -10.37
C LEU A 76 -1.06 -9.57 -10.20
N ILE A 77 -1.19 -9.10 -8.96
CA ILE A 77 -1.82 -7.80 -8.66
C ILE A 77 -1.03 -6.67 -9.30
N GLN A 78 0.30 -6.69 -9.22
CA GLN A 78 1.13 -5.67 -9.85
C GLN A 78 0.95 -5.66 -11.36
N ALA A 79 0.97 -6.83 -12.02
CA ALA A 79 0.71 -6.91 -13.46
C ALA A 79 -0.67 -6.33 -13.81
N PHE A 80 -1.70 -6.72 -13.07
CA PHE A 80 -3.06 -6.25 -13.28
C PHE A 80 -3.20 -4.74 -13.08
N CYS A 81 -2.69 -4.19 -11.98
CA CYS A 81 -2.71 -2.75 -11.72
C CYS A 81 -1.96 -1.96 -12.80
N CYS A 82 -0.81 -2.48 -13.28
CA CYS A 82 -0.08 -1.84 -14.38
C CYS A 82 -0.84 -1.87 -15.70
N GLU A 83 -1.58 -2.94 -16.00
CA GLU A 83 -2.41 -3.04 -17.21
C GLU A 83 -3.61 -2.09 -17.19
N ASN A 84 -4.16 -1.80 -15.99
CA ASN A 84 -5.31 -0.91 -15.79
C ASN A 84 -4.91 0.52 -15.36
N GLU A 85 -3.63 0.88 -15.47
CA GLU A 85 -3.10 2.21 -15.13
C GLU A 85 -3.37 2.66 -13.67
N ILE A 86 -3.51 1.70 -12.75
CA ILE A 86 -3.71 1.94 -11.32
C ILE A 86 -2.35 2.23 -10.67
N ASN A 87 -2.28 3.30 -9.88
CA ASN A 87 -1.06 3.64 -9.15
C ASN A 87 -0.74 2.57 -8.12
N ILE A 88 0.49 2.05 -8.14
CA ILE A 88 0.95 1.05 -7.19
C ILE A 88 2.14 1.54 -6.37
N LEU A 89 2.08 1.34 -5.06
CA LEU A 89 3.15 1.66 -4.12
C LEU A 89 3.51 0.43 -3.30
N ARG A 90 4.81 0.23 -3.08
CA ARG A 90 5.31 -0.85 -2.23
C ARG A 90 5.89 -0.27 -0.95
N VAL A 91 5.40 -0.77 0.18
CA VAL A 91 5.76 -0.31 1.53
C VAL A 91 6.42 -1.47 2.27
N SER A 92 7.55 -1.22 2.91
CA SER A 92 8.33 -2.22 3.64
C SER A 92 8.09 -2.19 5.15
N ASN A 93 7.17 -1.36 5.62
CA ASN A 93 6.86 -1.21 7.05
C ASN A 93 5.39 -1.55 7.30
N MET A 94 5.12 -2.83 7.53
CA MET A 94 3.76 -3.26 7.87
C MET A 94 3.29 -2.78 9.23
N ARG A 95 4.21 -2.53 10.18
CA ARG A 95 3.84 -1.99 11.50
C ARG A 95 3.22 -0.60 11.39
N TRP A 96 3.82 0.28 10.59
CA TRP A 96 3.29 1.61 10.31
C TRP A 96 1.90 1.53 9.64
N LEU A 97 1.75 0.62 8.68
CA LEU A 97 0.46 0.41 8.01
C LEU A 97 -0.60 -0.11 9.00
N ALA A 98 -0.23 -1.04 9.88
CA ALA A 98 -1.10 -1.56 10.92
C ALA A 98 -1.53 -0.48 11.91
N GLU A 99 -0.64 0.44 12.31
CA GLU A 99 -0.98 1.56 13.21
C GLU A 99 -2.02 2.50 12.59
N ILE A 100 -1.92 2.78 11.29
CA ILE A 100 -2.90 3.62 10.56
C ILE A 100 -4.23 2.87 10.40
N LEU A 101 -4.16 1.57 10.11
CA LEU A 101 -5.32 0.72 9.86
C LEU A 101 -5.91 0.10 11.13
N ASP A 102 -5.39 0.38 12.33
CA ASP A 102 -5.89 -0.17 13.61
C ASP A 102 -7.36 0.24 13.88
N GLY A 103 -7.85 1.27 13.18
CA GLY A 103 -9.27 1.63 13.12
C GLY A 103 -10.16 0.67 12.31
N VAL A 104 -9.58 -0.16 11.44
CA VAL A 104 -10.23 -1.20 10.63
C VAL A 104 -10.14 -2.53 11.37
N LYS A 105 -10.82 -2.62 12.51
CA LYS A 105 -10.88 -3.89 13.22
C LYS A 105 -11.83 -4.84 12.47
N PRO A 106 -11.37 -5.99 11.93
CA PRO A 106 -12.31 -7.01 11.50
C PRO A 106 -13.06 -7.53 12.72
N MET A 107 -14.38 -7.67 12.58
CA MET A 107 -15.22 -8.36 13.57
C MET A 107 -14.96 -9.87 13.52
N GLY A 108 -13.82 -10.31 14.02
CA GLY A 108 -13.43 -11.72 14.05
C GLY A 108 -11.95 -11.84 14.29
N GLY A 109 -11.53 -12.61 15.30
CA GLY A 109 -10.15 -12.71 15.80
C GLY A 109 -9.17 -13.42 14.87
N GLU A 110 -9.26 -13.18 13.57
CA GLU A 110 -8.37 -13.67 12.53
C GLU A 110 -7.27 -12.62 12.29
N PRO A 111 -6.01 -13.04 12.03
CA PRO A 111 -4.96 -12.09 11.69
C PRO A 111 -5.36 -11.34 10.41
N VAL A 112 -5.40 -10.01 10.48
CA VAL A 112 -5.78 -9.18 9.34
C VAL A 112 -4.67 -9.26 8.30
N ASP A 113 -4.99 -9.71 7.10
CA ASP A 113 -4.07 -9.65 5.97
C ASP A 113 -3.87 -8.17 5.57
N LEU A 114 -2.73 -7.60 5.93
CA LEU A 114 -2.37 -6.21 5.61
C LEU A 114 -1.42 -6.13 4.41
N HIS A 115 -1.18 -7.24 3.71
CA HIS A 115 -0.22 -7.30 2.62
C HIS A 115 -0.67 -6.54 1.36
N CYS A 116 -1.96 -6.24 1.23
CA CYS A 116 -2.49 -5.38 0.18
C CYS A 116 -3.58 -4.44 0.70
N VAL A 117 -3.56 -3.19 0.25
CA VAL A 117 -4.59 -2.19 0.54
C VAL A 117 -4.96 -1.46 -0.74
N LEU A 118 -6.24 -1.42 -1.07
CA LEU A 118 -6.75 -0.64 -2.19
C LEU A 118 -7.52 0.56 -1.67
N VAL A 119 -7.33 1.71 -2.33
CA VAL A 119 -8.14 2.91 -2.16
C VAL A 119 -9.00 3.06 -3.40
N THR A 120 -10.30 3.21 -3.19
CA THR A 120 -11.33 3.38 -4.22
C THR A 120 -12.02 4.74 -4.16
#